data_AF-A0A925ZEC0-F1
#
_entry.id   AF-A0A925ZEC0-F1
#
_cell.length_a   1.000
_cell.length_b   1.000
_cell.length_c   1.000
_cell.angle_alpha   90.00
_cell.angle_beta   90.00
_cell.angle_gamma   90.00
#
_symmetry.space_group_name_H-M   'P 1'
#
loop_
_entity.id
_entity.type
_entity.pdbx_description
1 polymer ?
#
loop_
_entity_poly.entity_id
_entity_poly.type
_entity_poly.pdbx_seq_one_letter_code
_entity_poly.pdbx_strand_id
1 'polypeptide(L)'
;MSGVLLESSINESKSLDFARFDEMVSTSKRRAYSMALQLTRNVSDAEDLLQDTLVKAWRGFDSYIPGRPFLNWLLRIMQRAYLDSRRRI
;
A
#
# COMPACT_ATOMS: atom_id res chain seq x y z
N MET A 1 -28.47 4.18 -22.95
CA MET A 1 -27.84 5.50 -22.87
C MET A 1 -27.53 5.99 -21.44
N SER A 2 -28.04 5.35 -20.36
CA SER A 2 -27.80 5.80 -18.97
C SER A 2 -26.58 5.17 -18.24
N GLY A 3 -25.97 4.10 -18.78
CA GLY A 3 -24.88 3.37 -18.10
C GLY A 3 -23.49 4.01 -18.24
N VAL A 4 -23.23 4.67 -19.38
CA VAL A 4 -21.89 5.21 -19.71
C VAL A 4 -21.46 6.35 -18.77
N LEU A 5 -22.41 7.16 -18.28
CA LEU A 5 -22.11 8.30 -17.40
C LEU A 5 -21.70 7.87 -15.98
N LEU A 6 -22.23 6.75 -15.48
CA LEU A 6 -21.87 6.23 -14.15
C LEU A 6 -20.51 5.53 -14.17
N GLU A 7 -20.22 4.77 -15.22
CA GLU A 7 -18.93 4.10 -15.40
C GLU A 7 -17.78 5.12 -15.56
N SER A 8 -18.00 6.23 -16.26
CA SER A 8 -17.00 7.30 -16.37
C SER A 8 -16.68 7.95 -15.03
N SER A 9 -17.70 8.24 -14.19
CA SER A 9 -17.48 8.88 -12.88
C SER A 9 -16.79 7.95 -11.87
N ILE A 10 -17.10 6.65 -11.90
CA ILE A 10 -16.44 5.66 -11.05
C ILE A 10 -14.96 5.52 -11.44
N ASN A 11 -14.66 5.50 -12.74
CA ASN A 11 -13.29 5.39 -13.23
C ASN A 11 -12.46 6.63 -12.87
N GLU A 12 -13.05 7.82 -12.99
CA GLU A 12 -12.40 9.08 -12.62
C GLU A 12 -12.09 9.14 -11.11
N SER A 13 -13.03 8.76 -10.24
CA SER A 13 -12.79 8.68 -8.79
C SER A 13 -11.65 7.73 -8.44
N LYS A 14 -11.64 6.52 -9.03
CA LYS A 14 -10.55 5.55 -8.80
C LYS A 14 -9.19 6.06 -9.27
N SER A 15 -9.16 6.79 -10.38
CA SER A 15 -7.92 7.39 -10.89
C SER A 15 -7.37 8.46 -9.95
N LEU A 16 -8.25 9.25 -9.33
CA LEU A 16 -7.89 10.27 -8.34
C LEU A 16 -7.35 9.64 -7.06
N ASP A 17 -8.01 8.58 -6.56
CA ASP A 17 -7.54 7.87 -5.37
C ASP A 17 -6.21 7.18 -5.62
N PHE A 18 -5.98 6.67 -6.82
CA PHE A 18 -4.69 6.09 -7.19
C PHE A 18 -3.58 7.15 -7.20
N ALA A 19 -3.83 8.32 -7.79
CA ALA A 19 -2.87 9.42 -7.79
C ALA A 19 -2.51 9.86 -6.36
N ARG A 20 -3.51 9.99 -5.48
CA ARG A 20 -3.28 10.30 -4.05
C ARG A 20 -2.47 9.22 -3.37
N PHE A 21 -2.81 7.96 -3.57
CA PHE A 21 -2.06 6.84 -2.98
C PHE A 21 -0.60 6.84 -3.46
N ASP A 22 -0.37 7.01 -4.76
CA ASP A 22 0.97 7.00 -5.36
C ASP A 22 1.84 8.13 -4.82
N GLU A 23 1.29 9.34 -4.65
CA GLU A 23 1.99 10.46 -4.02
C GLU A 23 2.43 10.13 -2.58
N MET A 24 1.53 9.55 -1.78
CA MET A 24 1.81 9.17 -0.39
C MET A 24 2.85 8.03 -0.31
N VAL A 25 2.77 7.08 -1.24
CA VAL A 25 3.74 5.99 -1.40
C VAL A 25 5.11 6.56 -1.78
N SER A 26 5.21 7.42 -2.79
CA SER A 26 6.48 7.97 -3.25
C SER A 26 7.26 8.65 -2.12
N THR A 27 6.56 9.41 -1.27
CA THR A 27 7.13 10.09 -0.09
C THR A 27 7.58 9.11 1.01
N SER A 28 6.91 7.97 1.13
CA SER A 28 7.12 7.00 2.23
C SER A 28 7.98 5.80 1.84
N LYS A 29 8.13 5.52 0.54
CA LYS A 29 8.67 4.27 -0.02
C LYS A 29 10.07 3.96 0.49
N ARG A 30 10.95 4.96 0.54
CA ARG A 30 12.33 4.78 1.03
C ARG A 30 12.36 4.28 2.48
N ARG A 31 11.55 4.88 3.36
CA ARG A 31 11.50 4.51 4.79
C ARG A 31 10.81 3.15 4.98
N ALA A 32 9.77 2.87 4.20
CA ALA A 32 9.12 1.56 4.20
C ALA A 32 10.10 0.45 3.75
N TYR A 33 10.86 0.69 2.68
CA TYR A 33 11.88 -0.25 2.20
C TYR A 33 12.98 -0.50 3.25
N SER A 34 13.47 0.55 3.93
CA SER A 34 14.43 0.39 5.03
C SER A 34 13.88 -0.50 6.15
N MET A 35 12.59 -0.37 6.49
CA MET A 35 11.95 -1.25 7.48
C MET A 35 11.83 -2.69 6.97
N ALA A 36 11.46 -2.89 5.70
CA ALA A 36 11.38 -4.23 5.10
C ALA A 36 12.74 -4.94 5.15
N LEU A 37 13.83 -4.24 4.78
CA LEU A 37 15.20 -4.76 4.89
C LEU A 37 15.58 -5.12 6.34
N GLN A 38 15.18 -4.31 7.32
CA GLN A 38 15.44 -4.59 8.73
C GLN A 38 14.73 -5.86 9.21
N LEU A 39 13.51 -6.10 8.73
CA LEU A 39 12.71 -7.27 9.09
C LEU A 39 13.24 -8.55 8.43
N THR A 40 13.53 -8.52 7.13
CA THR A 40 13.89 -9.72 6.36
C THR A 40 15.37 -10.02 6.37
N ARG A 41 16.23 -9.00 6.52
CA ARG A 41 17.69 -9.09 6.37
C ARG A 41 18.15 -9.67 5.03
N ASN A 42 17.28 -9.61 4.02
CA ASN A 42 17.52 -10.08 2.66
C ASN A 42 16.88 -9.09 1.69
N VAL A 43 17.61 -8.73 0.63
CA VAL A 43 17.16 -7.75 -0.37
C VAL A 43 15.93 -8.23 -1.14
N SER A 44 15.99 -9.45 -1.67
CA SER A 44 14.88 -10.05 -2.42
C SER A 44 13.62 -10.14 -1.57
N ASP A 45 13.74 -10.68 -0.36
CA ASP A 45 12.60 -10.81 0.56
C ASP A 45 12.05 -9.43 0.98
N ALA A 46 12.89 -8.40 1.07
CA ALA A 46 12.46 -7.04 1.40
C ALA A 46 11.68 -6.39 0.26
N GLU A 47 12.11 -6.60 -0.99
CA GLU A 47 11.40 -6.15 -2.18
C GLU A 47 10.02 -6.82 -2.28
N ASP A 48 9.96 -8.14 -2.07
CA ASP A 48 8.72 -8.91 -2.07
C ASP A 48 7.78 -8.45 -0.95
N LEU A 49 8.30 -8.29 0.27
CA LEU A 49 7.52 -7.80 1.41
C LEU A 49 6.98 -6.39 1.16
N LEU A 50 7.80 -5.49 0.60
CA LEU A 50 7.36 -4.14 0.26
C LEU A 50 6.26 -4.16 -0.80
N GLN A 51 6.41 -4.99 -1.84
CA GLN A 51 5.43 -5.10 -2.91
C GLN A 51 4.08 -5.63 -2.38
N ASP A 52 4.08 -6.73 -1.63
CA ASP A 52 2.87 -7.30 -1.02
C ASP A 52 2.21 -6.29 -0.06
N THR A 53 3.02 -5.55 0.69
CA THR A 53 2.53 -4.46 1.54
C THR A 53 1.81 -3.38 0.73
N LEU A 54 2.38 -2.91 -0.38
CA LEU A 54 1.77 -1.89 -1.23
C LEU A 54 0.49 -2.37 -1.88
N VAL A 55 0.44 -3.63 -2.33
CA VAL A 55 -0.79 -4.24 -2.89
C VAL A 55 -1.89 -4.30 -1.83
N LYS A 56 -1.57 -4.76 -0.62
CA LYS A 56 -2.52 -4.79 0.51
C LYS A 56 -2.97 -3.39 0.93
N ALA A 57 -2.05 -2.43 0.93
CA ALA A 57 -2.34 -1.03 1.23
C ALA A 57 -3.30 -0.43 0.20
N TRP A 58 -3.04 -0.63 -1.10
CA TRP A 58 -3.94 -0.15 -2.15
C TRP A 58 -5.35 -0.75 -2.01
N ARG A 59 -5.45 -2.07 -1.78
CA ARG A 59 -6.74 -2.75 -1.56
C ARG A 59 -7.49 -2.24 -0.33
N GLY A 60 -6.78 -1.72 0.66
CA GLY A 60 -7.35 -1.19 1.91
C GLY A 60 -7.36 0.33 1.98
N PHE A 61 -7.09 1.05 0.88
CA PHE A 61 -6.84 2.50 0.92
C PHE A 61 -8.06 3.29 1.40
N ASP A 62 -9.27 2.82 1.10
CA ASP A 62 -10.53 3.41 1.58
C ASP A 62 -10.64 3.44 3.12
N SER A 63 -9.88 2.59 3.83
CA SER A 63 -9.84 2.55 5.30
C SER A 63 -8.80 3.50 5.91
N TYR A 64 -7.94 4.11 5.09
CA TYR A 64 -6.95 5.06 5.56
C TYR A 64 -7.65 6.37 5.97
N ILE A 65 -7.38 6.84 7.17
CA ILE A 65 -7.95 8.07 7.71
C ILE A 65 -7.02 9.23 7.34
N PRO A 66 -7.47 10.18 6.48
CA PRO A 66 -6.67 11.35 6.14
C PRO A 66 -6.24 12.14 7.39
N GLY A 67 -5.04 12.71 7.35
CA GLY A 67 -4.45 13.44 8.48
C GLY A 67 -3.67 12.56 9.47
N ARG A 68 -3.78 11.22 9.42
CA ARG A 68 -2.85 10.33 10.14
C ARG A 68 -1.57 10.11 9.32
N PRO A 69 -0.38 9.94 9.94
CA PRO A 69 0.84 9.66 9.17
C PRO A 69 0.72 8.38 8.34
N PHE A 70 0.77 8.51 7.01
CA PHE A 70 0.61 7.38 6.08
C PHE A 70 1.62 6.27 6.32
N LEU A 71 2.89 6.64 6.55
CA LEU A 71 3.94 5.66 6.85
C LEU A 71 3.57 4.77 8.05
N ASN A 72 3.00 5.33 9.12
CA ASN A 72 2.63 4.53 10.29
C ASN A 72 1.53 3.51 9.97
N TRP A 73 0.57 3.90 9.14
CA TRP A 73 -0.47 2.99 8.65
C TRP A 73 0.11 1.90 7.74
N LEU A 74 0.97 2.29 6.79
CA LEU A 74 1.66 1.37 5.88
C LEU A 74 2.53 0.35 6.64
N LEU A 75 3.29 0.78 7.64
CA LEU A 75 4.14 -0.09 8.45
C LEU A 75 3.34 -1.11 9.28
N ARG A 76 2.10 -0.78 9.70
CA ARG A 76 1.21 -1.76 10.36
C ARG A 76 0.78 -2.86 9.41
N ILE A 77 0.52 -2.52 8.14
CA ILE A 77 0.21 -3.51 7.09
C ILE A 77 1.44 -4.39 6.83
N MET A 78 2.61 -3.78 6.71
CA MET A 78 3.88 -4.48 6.50
C MET A 78 4.19 -5.49 7.60
N GLN A 79 4.03 -5.10 8.87
CA GLN A 79 4.26 -6.00 10.00
C GLN A 79 3.32 -7.22 9.94
N ARG A 80 2.05 -7.02 9.57
CA ARG A 80 1.10 -8.13 9.39
C ARG A 80 1.51 -9.03 8.22
N ALA A 81 1.86 -8.44 7.08
CA ALA A 81 2.34 -9.18 5.91
C ALA A 81 3.58 -10.02 6.22
N TYR A 82 4.55 -9.46 6.95
CA TYR A 82 5.74 -10.17 7.39
C TYR A 82 5.42 -11.33 8.35
N LEU A 83 4.52 -11.13 9.33
CA LEU A 83 4.12 -12.20 10.23
C LEU A 83 3.39 -13.32 9.50
N ASP A 84 2.55 -12.99 8.51
CA ASP A 84 1.84 -13.97 7.69
C ASP A 84 2.79 -14.77 6.80
N SER A 85 3.84 -14.16 6.23
CA SER A 85 4.83 -14.88 5.42
C SER A 85 5.63 -15.89 6.25
N ARG A 86 5.93 -15.56 7.52
CA ARG A 86 6.64 -16.44 8.46
C ARG A 86 5.82 -17.64 8.95
N ARG A 87 4.48 -17.57 8.88
CA ARG A 87 3.58 -18.66 9.29
C ARG A 87 3.37 -19.73 8.20
N ARG A 88 3.78 -19.44 6.97
CA ARG A 88 3.61 -20.33 5.81
C ARG A 88 4.82 -21.23 5.55
N ILE A 89 5.75 -21.29 6.51
CA ILE A 89 6.93 -22.15 6.54
C ILE A 89 6.70 -23.20 7.62
#